data_AF-A0A3E3DHD7-F1
#
_entry.id   AF-A0A3E3DHD7-F1
#
_cell.length_a   1.000
_cell.length_b   1.000
_cell.length_c   1.000
_cell.angle_alpha   90.00
_cell.angle_beta   90.00
_cell.angle_gamma   90.00
#
_symmetry.space_group_name_H-M   'P 1'
#
loop_
_entity.id
_entity.type
_entity.pdbx_description
1 polymer ?
#
loop_
_entity_poly.entity_id
_entity_poly.type
_entity_poly.pdbx_seq_one_letter_code
_entity_poly.pdbx_strand_id
1 'polypeptide(L)'
;MEHGLSAQRHMAIEKTTKENLSHGEIVKADVTVAKNYLSEKEMSYLQRIVSLYLDYAELQAERRIPMSMEDWAKRLNGFLEFNGNELLMGSGKVSAEQAKLHAETEFEKYRIVQDRLFMSDYDKYLLELEHQAEQSEV
;
A
#
# COMPACT_ATOMS: atom_id res chain seq x y z
N MET A 1 -13.81 -17.85 -14.99
CA MET A 1 -12.55 -17.23 -15.45
C MET A 1 -12.05 -16.11 -14.54
N GLU A 2 -12.62 -15.90 -13.33
CA GLU A 2 -12.14 -14.84 -12.41
C GLU A 2 -11.04 -15.28 -11.41
N HIS A 3 -10.91 -16.57 -11.12
CA HIS A 3 -9.97 -17.07 -10.11
C HIS A 3 -8.48 -16.88 -10.48
N GLY A 4 -8.13 -16.70 -11.76
CA GLY A 4 -6.74 -16.48 -12.20
C GLY A 4 -6.26 -15.02 -12.08
N LEU A 5 -7.17 -14.05 -12.21
CA LEU A 5 -6.85 -12.62 -12.12
C LEU A 5 -6.57 -12.17 -10.68
N SER A 6 -7.23 -12.81 -9.70
CA SER A 6 -7.01 -12.52 -8.28
C SER A 6 -5.58 -12.91 -7.85
N ALA A 7 -5.11 -14.11 -8.20
CA ALA A 7 -3.76 -14.56 -7.83
C ALA A 7 -2.65 -13.68 -8.44
N GLN A 8 -2.81 -13.26 -9.70
CA GLN A 8 -1.87 -12.36 -10.38
C GLN A 8 -1.83 -10.96 -9.76
N ARG A 9 -2.98 -10.44 -9.29
CA ARG A 9 -3.02 -9.16 -8.56
C ARG A 9 -2.36 -9.26 -7.18
N HIS A 10 -2.60 -10.34 -6.44
CA HIS A 10 -1.93 -10.59 -5.15
C HIS A 10 -0.41 -10.65 -5.32
N MET A 11 0.08 -11.36 -6.34
CA MET A 11 1.52 -11.50 -6.62
C MET A 11 2.16 -10.18 -7.10
N ALA A 12 1.42 -9.35 -7.84
CA ALA A 12 1.88 -8.03 -8.28
C ALA A 12 1.95 -7.03 -7.11
N ILE A 13 0.93 -7.02 -6.23
CA ILE A 13 0.94 -6.19 -5.02
C ILE A 13 2.12 -6.61 -4.13
N GLU A 14 2.30 -7.90 -3.90
CA GLU A 14 3.39 -8.47 -3.08
C GLU A 14 4.79 -7.99 -3.54
N LYS A 15 5.02 -7.91 -4.86
CA LYS A 15 6.31 -7.45 -5.42
C LYS A 15 6.57 -5.97 -5.15
N THR A 16 5.57 -5.10 -5.31
CA THR A 16 5.68 -3.67 -5.00
C THR A 16 5.69 -3.36 -3.50
N THR A 17 5.04 -4.20 -2.68
CA THR A 17 5.14 -4.08 -1.22
C THR A 17 6.54 -4.45 -0.73
N LYS A 18 7.18 -5.47 -1.32
CA LYS A 18 8.56 -5.91 -0.99
C LYS A 18 9.62 -4.83 -1.17
N GLU A 19 9.46 -3.90 -2.11
CA GLU A 19 10.39 -2.76 -2.30
C GLU A 19 10.27 -1.69 -1.21
N ASN A 20 9.11 -1.59 -0.55
CA ASN A 20 8.87 -0.64 0.54
C ASN A 20 9.07 -1.26 1.95
N LEU A 21 9.19 -2.59 2.04
CA LEU A 21 9.36 -3.33 3.30
C LEU A 21 10.82 -3.65 3.55
N SER A 22 11.31 -3.41 4.77
CA SER A 22 12.75 -3.47 5.06
C SER A 22 13.39 -4.84 4.85
N HIS A 23 12.63 -5.94 4.87
CA HIS A 23 13.16 -7.31 4.77
C HIS A 23 12.27 -8.27 3.94
N GLY A 24 11.37 -7.73 3.10
CA GLY A 24 10.45 -8.52 2.27
C GLY A 24 9.33 -9.27 3.02
N GLU A 25 9.35 -9.24 4.35
CA GLU A 25 8.28 -9.72 5.22
C GLU A 25 7.31 -8.56 5.54
N ILE A 26 6.01 -8.83 5.49
CA ILE A 26 4.98 -7.88 5.93
C ILE A 26 4.90 -7.97 7.45
N VAL A 27 5.09 -6.85 8.16
CA VAL A 27 4.89 -6.79 9.61
C VAL A 27 3.57 -6.12 9.97
N LYS A 28 3.11 -6.34 11.20
CA LYS A 28 1.84 -5.81 11.71
C LYS A 28 1.72 -4.28 11.59
N ALA A 29 2.84 -3.55 11.66
CA ALA A 29 2.82 -2.10 11.49
C ALA A 29 2.41 -1.69 10.06
N ASP A 30 2.79 -2.48 9.06
CA ASP A 30 2.60 -2.14 7.65
C ASP A 30 1.16 -2.24 7.20
N VAL A 31 0.40 -3.21 7.74
CA VAL A 31 -1.01 -3.44 7.38
C VAL A 31 -1.93 -2.27 7.76
N THR A 32 -1.47 -1.39 8.65
CA THR A 32 -2.23 -0.20 9.06
C THR A 32 -2.01 1.00 8.14
N VAL A 33 -1.01 0.91 7.24
CA VAL A 33 -0.56 2.01 6.40
C VAL A 33 -0.92 1.71 4.94
N ALA A 34 -2.01 2.31 4.45
CA ALA A 34 -2.53 2.05 3.10
C ALA A 34 -1.49 2.28 1.98
N LYS A 35 -0.63 3.31 2.12
CA LYS A 35 0.38 3.64 1.11
C LYS A 35 1.40 2.53 0.86
N ASN A 36 1.61 1.62 1.82
CA ASN A 36 2.57 0.52 1.70
C ASN A 36 2.14 -0.51 0.65
N TYR A 37 0.85 -0.51 0.27
CA TYR A 37 0.25 -1.43 -0.69
C TYR A 37 0.01 -0.80 -2.06
N LEU A 38 0.50 0.43 -2.29
CA LEU A 38 0.47 1.06 -3.60
C LEU A 38 1.66 0.59 -4.43
N SER A 39 1.41 0.26 -5.69
CA SER A 39 2.45 0.09 -6.69
C SER A 39 3.20 1.39 -6.95
N GLU A 40 4.40 1.34 -7.54
CA GLU A 40 5.14 2.55 -7.93
C GLU A 40 4.29 3.49 -8.81
N LYS A 41 3.49 2.92 -9.73
CA LYS A 41 2.60 3.67 -10.59
C LYS A 41 1.49 4.37 -9.80
N GLU A 42 0.86 3.68 -8.86
CA GLU A 42 -0.17 4.24 -8.00
C GLU A 42 0.40 5.28 -7.03
N MET A 43 1.60 5.05 -6.49
CA MET A 43 2.32 5.99 -5.65
C MET A 43 2.66 7.28 -6.42
N SER A 44 3.19 7.14 -7.65
CA SER A 44 3.49 8.29 -8.52
C SER A 44 2.22 9.07 -8.87
N TYR A 45 1.13 8.37 -9.17
CA TYR A 45 -0.17 8.99 -9.39
C TYR A 45 -0.68 9.72 -8.14
N LEU A 46 -0.60 9.10 -6.96
CA LEU A 46 -0.98 9.70 -5.69
C LEU A 46 -0.17 10.97 -5.38
N GLN A 47 1.14 10.94 -5.62
CA GLN A 47 1.99 12.13 -5.45
C GLN A 47 1.53 13.26 -6.38
N ARG A 48 1.28 12.95 -7.65
CA ARG A 48 0.87 13.95 -8.65
C ARG A 48 -0.48 14.58 -8.33
N ILE A 49 -1.47 13.78 -7.92
CA ILE A 49 -2.80 14.30 -7.56
C ILE A 49 -2.75 15.16 -6.29
N VAL A 50 -1.91 14.79 -5.30
CA VAL A 50 -1.68 15.59 -4.09
C VAL A 50 -1.02 16.91 -4.43
N SER A 51 0.04 16.92 -5.25
CA SER A 51 0.70 18.16 -5.68
C SER A 51 -0.27 19.10 -6.39
N LEU A 52 -1.06 18.60 -7.35
CA LEU A 52 -2.06 19.40 -8.05
C LEU A 52 -3.09 20.03 -7.10
N TYR A 53 -3.50 19.30 -6.06
CA TYR A 53 -4.45 19.82 -5.08
C TYR A 53 -3.81 20.92 -4.19
N LEU A 54 -2.53 20.77 -3.85
CA LEU A 54 -1.79 21.79 -3.09
C LEU A 54 -1.55 23.05 -3.93
N ASP A 55 -1.18 22.91 -5.21
CA ASP A 55 -1.05 24.04 -6.14
C ASP A 55 -2.38 24.80 -6.27
N TYR A 56 -3.49 24.05 -6.38
CA TYR A 56 -4.82 24.63 -6.38
C TYR A 56 -5.10 25.41 -5.08
N ALA A 57 -4.71 24.85 -3.93
CA ALA A 57 -4.89 25.51 -2.65
C ALA A 57 -4.07 26.81 -2.52
N GLU A 58 -2.83 26.80 -3.03
CA GLU A 58 -1.96 27.96 -3.10
C GLU A 58 -2.57 29.08 -3.95
N LEU A 59 -3.10 28.76 -5.13
CA LEU A 59 -3.79 29.73 -5.99
C LEU A 59 -4.99 30.40 -5.30
N GLN A 60 -5.73 29.66 -4.46
CA GLN A 60 -6.83 30.25 -3.70
C GLN A 60 -6.33 31.17 -2.59
N ALA A 61 -5.25 30.79 -1.92
CA ALA A 61 -4.59 31.60 -0.90
C ALA A 61 -4.02 32.91 -1.49
N GLU A 62 -3.35 32.86 -2.64
CA GLU A 62 -2.84 34.03 -3.37
C GLU A 62 -3.96 35.02 -3.72
N ARG A 63 -5.11 34.49 -4.13
CA ARG A 63 -6.31 35.28 -4.44
C ARG A 63 -7.05 35.80 -3.20
N ARG A 64 -6.55 35.47 -1.99
CA ARG A 64 -7.17 35.83 -0.70
C ARG A 64 -8.62 35.38 -0.61
N ILE A 65 -8.93 34.22 -1.18
CA ILE A 65 -10.27 33.62 -1.08
C ILE A 65 -10.30 32.84 0.24
N PRO A 66 -11.01 33.32 1.28
CA PRO A 66 -11.12 32.58 2.53
C PRO A 66 -11.93 31.30 2.29
N MET A 67 -11.46 30.19 2.85
CA MET A 67 -12.17 28.92 2.82
C MET A 67 -12.16 28.27 4.19
N SER A 68 -13.30 27.70 4.57
CA SER A 68 -13.41 26.84 5.75
C SER A 68 -12.88 25.44 5.47
N MET A 69 -12.62 24.66 6.53
CA MET A 69 -12.26 23.25 6.38
C MET A 69 -13.35 22.42 5.67
N GLU A 70 -14.61 22.80 5.84
CA GLU A 70 -15.73 22.16 5.14
C GLU A 70 -15.70 22.45 3.62
N ASP A 71 -15.37 23.68 3.23
CA ASP A 71 -15.22 24.06 1.82
C ASP A 71 -14.08 23.28 1.16
N TRP A 72 -12.96 23.14 1.86
CA TRP A 72 -11.84 22.33 1.40
C TRP A 72 -12.25 20.86 1.20
N ALA A 73 -12.97 20.27 2.15
CA ALA A 73 -13.44 18.89 2.02
C ALA A 73 -14.38 18.71 0.81
N LYS A 74 -15.32 19.63 0.59
CA LYS A 74 -16.22 19.61 -0.58
C LYS A 74 -15.45 19.74 -1.89
N ARG A 75 -14.48 20.66 -1.96
CA ARG A 75 -13.66 20.85 -3.16
C ARG A 75 -12.74 19.66 -3.43
N LEU A 76 -12.18 19.03 -2.40
CA LEU A 76 -11.39 17.81 -2.55
C LEU A 76 -12.23 16.69 -3.17
N ASN A 77 -13.46 16.49 -2.71
CA ASN A 77 -14.36 15.50 -3.30
C ASN A 77 -14.58 15.76 -4.80
N GLY A 78 -14.97 16.99 -5.17
CA GLY A 78 -15.16 17.34 -6.58
C GLY A 78 -13.87 17.24 -7.41
N PHE A 79 -12.72 17.53 -6.80
CA PHE A 79 -11.41 17.39 -7.44
C PHE A 79 -11.08 15.93 -7.73
N LEU A 80 -11.34 15.02 -6.78
CA LEU A 80 -11.14 13.59 -6.98
C LEU A 80 -12.04 13.05 -8.10
N GLU A 81 -13.33 13.39 -8.09
CA GLU A 81 -14.29 12.99 -9.13
C GLU A 81 -13.89 13.52 -10.52
N PHE A 82 -13.49 14.79 -10.61
CA PHE A 82 -13.06 15.41 -11.87
C PHE A 82 -11.84 14.70 -12.46
N ASN A 83 -10.92 14.23 -11.62
CA ASN A 83 -9.75 13.45 -12.04
C ASN A 83 -10.06 11.96 -12.26
N GLY A 84 -11.34 11.55 -12.22
CA GLY A 84 -11.78 10.19 -12.49
C GLY A 84 -11.62 9.22 -11.32
N ASN A 85 -11.46 9.72 -10.09
CA ASN A 85 -11.37 8.89 -8.89
C ASN A 85 -12.75 8.71 -8.27
N GLU A 86 -13.01 7.52 -7.76
CA GLU A 86 -14.23 7.24 -7.02
C GLU A 86 -14.17 7.83 -5.60
N LEU A 87 -15.28 8.41 -5.16
CA LEU A 87 -15.40 8.87 -3.78
C LEU A 87 -15.71 7.71 -2.85
N LEU A 88 -15.11 7.76 -1.67
CA LEU A 88 -15.41 6.81 -0.61
C LEU A 88 -16.83 7.06 -0.08
N MET A 89 -17.76 6.20 -0.50
CA MET A 89 -19.15 6.27 -0.06
C MET A 89 -19.31 5.73 1.36
N GLY A 90 -20.02 6.48 2.22
CA GLY A 90 -20.25 6.08 3.62
C GLY A 90 -19.07 6.37 4.55
N SER A 91 -18.24 7.37 4.23
CA SER A 91 -17.23 7.91 5.13
C SER A 91 -17.83 8.21 6.52
N GLY A 92 -17.09 7.90 7.58
CA GLY A 92 -17.53 8.08 8.97
C GLY A 92 -18.37 6.93 9.56
N LYS A 93 -18.78 5.93 8.78
CA LYS A 93 -19.46 4.72 9.32
C LYS A 93 -18.51 3.74 10.01
N VAL A 94 -17.24 3.73 9.60
CA VAL A 94 -16.20 2.88 10.18
C VAL A 94 -15.15 3.80 10.81
N SER A 95 -14.85 3.58 12.10
CA SER A 95 -13.81 4.34 12.78
C SER A 95 -12.42 3.90 12.34
N ALA A 96 -11.42 4.78 12.49
CA ALA A 96 -10.04 4.43 12.21
C ALA A 96 -9.56 3.24 13.06
N GLU A 97 -10.03 3.14 14.31
CA GLU A 97 -9.73 2.02 15.21
C GLU A 97 -10.35 0.70 14.71
N GLN A 98 -11.60 0.73 14.24
CA GLN A 98 -12.25 -0.45 13.67
C GLN A 98 -11.55 -0.93 12.40
N ALA A 99 -11.18 0.00 11.50
CA ALA A 99 -10.43 -0.33 10.29
C ALA A 99 -9.05 -0.92 10.62
N LYS A 100 -8.35 -0.34 11.60
CA LYS A 100 -7.08 -0.86 12.09
C LYS A 100 -7.22 -2.26 12.67
N LEU A 101 -8.18 -2.48 13.57
CA LEU A 101 -8.42 -3.79 14.17
C LEU A 101 -8.74 -4.85 13.11
N HIS A 102 -9.54 -4.48 12.11
CA HIS A 102 -9.85 -5.36 10.99
C HIS A 102 -8.58 -5.75 10.20
N ALA A 103 -7.76 -4.77 9.82
CA ALA A 103 -6.49 -5.02 9.12
C ALA A 103 -5.54 -5.91 9.95
N GLU A 104 -5.43 -5.67 11.25
CA GLU A 104 -4.63 -6.50 12.16
C GLU A 104 -5.16 -7.94 12.28
N THR A 105 -6.48 -8.11 12.25
CA THR A 105 -7.13 -9.43 12.30
C THR A 105 -6.91 -10.22 11.01
N GLU A 106 -7.01 -9.57 9.85
CA GLU A 106 -6.70 -10.22 8.56
C GLU A 106 -5.20 -10.54 8.44
N PHE A 107 -4.33 -9.66 8.96
CA PHE A 107 -2.90 -9.92 9.02
C PHE A 107 -2.57 -11.18 9.83
N GLU A 108 -3.24 -11.39 10.96
CA GLU A 108 -3.01 -12.59 11.79
C GLU A 108 -3.29 -13.90 11.03
N LYS A 109 -4.30 -13.90 10.15
CA LYS A 109 -4.59 -15.04 9.26
C LYS A 109 -3.50 -15.19 8.20
N TYR A 110 -3.05 -14.08 7.61
CA TYR A 110 -2.01 -14.07 6.59
C TYR A 110 -0.64 -14.48 7.16
N ARG A 111 -0.32 -14.12 8.39
CA ARG A 111 0.95 -14.45 9.06
C ARG A 111 1.24 -15.94 9.01
N ILE A 112 0.24 -16.78 9.24
CA ILE A 112 0.38 -18.25 9.16
C ILE A 112 0.83 -18.71 7.76
N VAL A 113 0.38 -18.04 6.70
CA VAL A 113 0.79 -18.33 5.33
C VAL A 113 2.20 -17.82 5.07
N GLN A 114 2.53 -16.61 5.54
CA GLN A 114 3.85 -16.01 5.44
C GLN A 114 4.91 -16.88 6.15
N ASP A 115 4.64 -17.31 7.40
CA ASP A 115 5.54 -18.15 8.20
C ASP A 115 5.83 -19.50 7.53
N ARG A 116 4.85 -20.07 6.80
CA ARG A 116 5.05 -21.33 6.05
C ARG A 116 5.94 -21.17 4.82
N LEU A 117 5.94 -19.98 4.22
CA LEU A 117 6.73 -19.64 3.04
C LEU A 117 8.07 -18.98 3.43
N PHE A 118 8.26 -18.70 4.71
CA PHE A 118 9.45 -18.05 5.22
C PHE A 118 10.63 -19.00 5.19
N MET A 119 11.73 -18.53 4.60
CA MET A 119 13.02 -19.20 4.60
C MET A 119 14.02 -18.27 5.28
N SER A 120 14.57 -18.72 6.41
CA SER A 120 15.50 -17.91 7.19
C SER A 120 16.72 -17.56 6.37
N ASP A 121 17.37 -16.43 6.66
CA ASP A 121 18.65 -16.08 6.04
C ASP A 121 19.74 -17.12 6.37
N TYR A 122 19.59 -17.82 7.51
CA TYR A 122 20.41 -18.98 7.83
C TYR A 122 20.16 -20.16 6.89
N ASP A 123 18.89 -20.47 6.61
CA ASP A 123 18.51 -21.57 5.70
C ASP A 123 18.96 -21.26 4.27
N LYS A 124 18.83 -20.00 3.83
CA LYS A 124 19.38 -19.51 2.55
C LYS A 124 20.89 -19.71 2.48
N TYR A 125 21.60 -19.32 3.54
CA TYR A 125 23.06 -19.44 3.60
C TYR A 125 23.53 -20.91 3.57
N LEU A 126 22.82 -21.81 4.25
CA LEU A 126 23.12 -23.24 4.19
C LEU A 126 22.93 -23.82 2.78
N LEU A 127 21.84 -23.44 2.09
CA LEU A 127 21.60 -23.85 0.71
C LEU A 127 22.67 -23.33 -0.26
N GLU A 128 23.12 -22.08 -0.06
CA GLU A 128 24.23 -21.51 -0.84
C GLU A 128 25.54 -22.28 -0.62
N LEU A 129 25.82 -22.69 0.62
CA LEU A 129 27.01 -23.49 0.94
C LEU A 129 26.96 -24.89 0.33
N GLU A 130 25.81 -25.57 0.39
CA GLU A 130 25.62 -26.88 -0.26
C GLU A 130 25.84 -26.77 -1.77
N HIS A 131 25.25 -25.74 -2.41
CA HIS A 131 25.41 -25.51 -3.83
C HIS A 131 26.85 -25.17 -4.24
N GLN A 132 27.63 -24.52 -3.36
CA GLN A 132 29.07 -24.26 -3.61
C GLN A 132 29.92 -25.53 -3.43
N ALA A 133 29.59 -26.39 -2.47
CA ALA A 133 30.26 -27.66 -2.27
C ALA A 133 30.06 -28.60 -3.47
N GLU A 134 28.83 -28.69 -3.99
CA GLU A 134 28.52 -29.48 -5.18
C GLU A 134 29.23 -28.97 -6.46
N GLN A 135 29.45 -27.66 -6.56
CA GLN A 135 30.16 -27.04 -7.69
C GLN A 135 31.69 -27.19 -7.60
N SER A 136 32.23 -27.51 -6.43
CA SER A 136 33.67 -27.70 -6.20
C SER A 136 34.10 -29.17 -6.21
N GLU A 137 33.15 -30.12 -6.22
CA GLU A 137 33.38 -31.55 -6.46
C GLU A 137 33.33 -31.96 -7.95
N VAL A 138 33.11 -31.01 -8.88
CA VAL A 138 33.16 -31.18 -10.36
C VAL A 138 34.39 -30.50 -10.94
#